data_AF-A0A7J8WBF8-F1
#
_entry.id   AF-A0A7J8WBF8-F1
#
_cell.length_a   1.000
_cell.length_b   1.000
_cell.length_c   1.000
_cell.angle_alpha   90.00
_cell.angle_beta   90.00
_cell.angle_gamma   90.00
#
_symmetry.space_group_name_H-M   'P 1'
#
loop_
_entity.id
_entity.type
_entity.pdbx_description
1 polymer ?
#
loop_
_entity_poly.entity_id
_entity_poly.type
_entity_poly.pdbx_seq_one_letter_code
_entity_poly.pdbx_strand_id
1 'polypeptide(L)'
;MATMDIIKLHGGTPANFLDVGGNASEGQVVEAFKILTSDDKVKAILVNIFGGIMKCDVIASGIVNAAKQVALKVPVVVRLEGTNVDQGKRILKESGMTLITAEDLDDAAEKAVKAASK
;
A
#
# COMPACT_ATOMS: atom_id res chain seq x y z
N MET A 1 -4.23 -13.12 -1.57
CA MET A 1 -3.98 -14.10 -0.48
C MET A 1 -2.49 -14.17 -0.14
N ALA A 2 -1.60 -14.42 -1.10
CA ALA A 2 -0.14 -14.48 -0.88
C ALA A 2 0.47 -13.32 -0.05
N THR A 3 -0.05 -12.10 -0.18
CA THR A 3 0.36 -10.96 0.64
C THR A 3 0.20 -11.20 2.15
N MET A 4 -0.87 -11.87 2.58
CA MET A 4 -1.07 -12.21 3.99
C MET A 4 -0.09 -13.28 4.45
N ASP A 5 0.15 -14.27 3.60
CA ASP A 5 1.04 -15.39 3.89
C ASP A 5 2.46 -14.91 4.12
N ILE A 6 2.97 -14.03 3.25
CA ILE A 6 4.31 -13.48 3.38
C ILE A 6 4.46 -12.56 4.59
N ILE A 7 3.43 -11.77 4.94
CA ILE A 7 3.42 -11.02 6.21
C ILE A 7 3.57 -11.97 7.39
N LYS A 8 2.88 -13.12 7.35
CA LYS A 8 2.96 -14.14 8.41
C LYS A 8 4.33 -14.81 8.47
N LEU A 9 4.94 -15.08 7.32
CA LEU A 9 6.30 -15.64 7.21
C LEU A 9 7.35 -14.71 7.83
N HIS A 10 7.18 -13.39 7.69
CA HIS A 10 8.03 -12.38 8.33
C HIS A 10 7.66 -12.09 9.80
N GLY A 11 6.81 -12.92 10.42
CA GLY A 11 6.43 -12.81 11.84
C GLY A 11 5.33 -11.79 12.13
N GLY A 12 4.77 -11.14 11.12
CA GLY A 12 3.62 -10.24 11.25
C GLY A 12 2.30 -10.98 11.47
N THR A 13 1.25 -10.23 11.81
CA THR A 13 -0.12 -10.74 11.80
C THR A 13 -0.97 -9.86 10.89
N PRO A 14 -1.39 -10.35 9.70
CA PRO A 14 -2.22 -9.57 8.80
C PRO A 14 -3.57 -9.27 9.45
N ALA A 15 -3.97 -8.00 9.45
CA ALA A 15 -5.23 -7.57 10.07
C ALA A 15 -6.47 -8.00 9.26
N ASN A 16 -6.32 -8.08 7.93
CA ASN A 16 -7.43 -8.38 7.03
C ASN A 16 -6.93 -8.95 5.69
N PHE A 17 -7.89 -9.44 4.91
CA PHE A 17 -7.79 -9.59 3.46
C PHE A 17 -8.61 -8.48 2.80
N LEU A 18 -8.05 -7.80 1.80
CA LEU A 18 -8.80 -6.84 0.97
C LEU A 18 -8.25 -6.87 -0.44
N ASP A 19 -9.13 -7.15 -1.40
CA ASP A 19 -8.85 -7.09 -2.82
C ASP A 19 -9.68 -5.96 -3.45
N VAL A 20 -9.00 -5.05 -4.15
CA VAL A 20 -9.62 -3.92 -4.85
C VAL A 20 -9.92 -4.23 -6.32
N GLY A 21 -9.50 -5.41 -6.80
CA GLY A 21 -9.63 -5.86 -8.18
C GLY A 21 -8.57 -5.25 -9.12
N GLY A 22 -8.37 -5.88 -10.28
CA GLY A 22 -7.32 -5.49 -11.24
C GLY A 22 -7.51 -4.13 -11.93
N ASN A 23 -8.70 -3.54 -11.83
CA ASN A 23 -9.06 -2.24 -12.43
C ASN A 23 -9.51 -1.23 -11.36
N ALA A 24 -8.92 -1.27 -10.17
CA ALA A 24 -9.30 -0.42 -9.05
C ALA A 24 -9.22 1.08 -9.41
N SER A 25 -10.36 1.77 -9.32
CA SER A 25 -10.43 3.23 -9.44
C SER A 25 -9.86 3.94 -8.21
N GLU A 26 -9.54 5.22 -8.34
CA GLU A 26 -9.11 6.07 -7.21
C GLU A 26 -10.14 6.04 -6.06
N GLY A 27 -11.43 6.11 -6.37
CA GLY A 27 -12.50 6.02 -5.36
C GLY A 27 -12.49 4.69 -4.60
N GLN A 28 -12.22 3.56 -5.27
CA GLN A 28 -12.08 2.27 -4.59
C GLN A 28 -10.86 2.22 -3.68
N VAL A 29 -9.75 2.88 -4.06
CA VAL A 29 -8.57 3.01 -3.18
C VAL A 29 -8.89 3.87 -1.96
N VAL A 30 -9.65 4.96 -2.12
CA VAL A 30 -10.12 5.79 -1.00
C VAL A 30 -10.98 4.99 -0.03
N GLU A 31 -11.99 4.27 -0.52
CA GLU A 31 -12.85 3.45 0.33
C GLU A 31 -12.07 2.31 1.01
N ALA A 32 -11.11 1.70 0.30
CA ALA A 32 -10.21 0.72 0.89
C ALA A 32 -9.44 1.32 2.08
N PHE A 33 -8.86 2.51 1.93
CA PHE A 33 -8.18 3.17 3.04
C PHE A 33 -9.14 3.49 4.20
N LYS A 34 -10.35 3.98 3.93
CA LYS A 34 -11.34 4.23 4.99
C LYS A 34 -11.67 2.95 5.77
N ILE A 35 -11.93 1.84 5.08
CA ILE A 35 -12.19 0.53 5.70
C ILE A 35 -11.01 0.13 6.59
N LEU A 36 -9.78 0.19 6.06
CA LEU A 36 -8.58 -0.20 6.80
C LEU A 36 -8.34 0.68 8.03
N THR A 37 -8.54 2.00 7.91
CA THR A 37 -8.36 2.94 9.03
C THR A 37 -9.51 2.96 10.03
N SER A 38 -10.63 2.31 9.73
CA SER A 38 -11.73 2.18 10.69
C SER A 38 -11.43 1.18 11.82
N ASP A 39 -10.41 0.33 11.64
CA ASP A 39 -9.96 -0.63 12.64
C ASP A 39 -8.71 -0.11 13.38
N ASP A 40 -8.86 0.24 14.66
CA ASP A 40 -7.80 0.73 15.54
C ASP A 40 -6.65 -0.28 15.77
N LYS A 41 -6.86 -1.56 15.41
CA LYS A 41 -5.83 -2.60 15.46
C LYS A 41 -4.82 -2.49 14.32
N VAL A 42 -5.15 -1.78 13.23
CA VAL A 42 -4.24 -1.59 12.10
C VAL A 42 -3.10 -0.66 12.52
N LYS A 43 -1.86 -1.17 12.49
CA LYS A 43 -0.65 -0.41 12.84
C LYS A 43 0.22 -0.03 11.64
N ALA A 44 0.06 -0.72 10.52
CA ALA A 44 0.68 -0.39 9.25
C ALA A 44 -0.20 -0.92 8.11
N ILE A 45 -0.11 -0.29 6.94
CA ILE A 45 -0.81 -0.72 5.73
C ILE A 45 0.22 -1.14 4.68
N LEU A 46 0.07 -2.33 4.10
CA LEU A 46 0.85 -2.76 2.94
C LEU A 46 -0.05 -2.73 1.71
N VAL A 47 0.30 -1.86 0.76
CA VAL A 47 -0.31 -1.77 -0.56
C VAL A 47 0.59 -2.49 -1.56
N ASN A 48 0.15 -3.63 -2.07
CA ASN A 48 0.88 -4.41 -3.08
C ASN A 48 0.08 -4.40 -4.38
N ILE A 49 0.57 -3.69 -5.40
CA ILE A 49 -0.13 -3.55 -6.68
C ILE A 49 0.78 -3.98 -7.83
N PHE A 50 0.22 -4.84 -8.68
CA PHE A 50 0.74 -5.14 -10.00
C PHE A 50 -0.07 -4.36 -11.05
N GLY A 51 0.53 -3.31 -11.59
CA GLY A 51 0.02 -2.53 -12.72
C GLY A 51 0.07 -3.33 -14.01
N GLY A 52 -0.99 -4.12 -14.24
CA GLY A 52 -1.23 -4.79 -15.51
C GLY A 52 -1.61 -3.80 -16.60
N ILE A 53 -2.92 -3.53 -16.75
CA ILE A 53 -3.44 -2.55 -17.71
C ILE A 53 -3.24 -1.12 -17.19
N MET A 54 -3.32 -0.91 -15.88
CA MET A 54 -3.12 0.39 -15.25
C MET A 54 -1.64 0.70 -15.04
N LYS A 55 -1.25 1.95 -15.28
CA LYS A 55 0.13 2.43 -15.07
C LYS A 55 0.37 2.81 -13.61
N CYS A 56 1.58 2.52 -13.12
CA CYS A 56 1.95 2.73 -11.72
C CYS A 56 1.94 4.20 -11.29
N ASP A 57 2.16 5.14 -12.19
CA ASP A 57 2.09 6.58 -11.92
C ASP A 57 0.66 7.05 -11.60
N VAL A 58 -0.33 6.52 -12.32
CA VAL A 58 -1.76 6.77 -12.06
C VAL A 58 -2.16 6.19 -10.71
N ILE A 59 -1.76 4.95 -10.44
CA ILE A 59 -2.01 4.25 -9.17
C ILE A 59 -1.36 5.00 -8.01
N ALA A 60 -0.08 5.38 -8.14
CA ALA A 60 0.65 6.11 -7.11
C ALA A 60 -0.02 7.45 -6.79
N SER A 61 -0.48 8.19 -7.80
CA SER A 61 -1.22 9.44 -7.61
C SER A 61 -2.52 9.20 -6.85
N GLY A 62 -3.27 8.15 -7.20
CA GLY A 62 -4.49 7.75 -6.49
C GLY A 62 -4.24 7.38 -5.02
N ILE A 63 -3.15 6.65 -4.73
CA ILE A 63 -2.74 6.32 -3.36
C ILE A 63 -2.42 7.61 -2.58
N VAL A 64 -1.64 8.52 -3.14
CA VAL A 64 -1.27 9.78 -2.48
C VAL A 64 -2.52 10.62 -2.19
N ASN A 65 -3.41 10.77 -3.17
CA ASN A 65 -4.64 11.53 -3.01
C ASN A 65 -5.55 10.91 -1.94
N ALA A 66 -5.73 9.59 -1.98
CA ALA A 66 -6.53 8.87 -1.01
C ALA A 66 -5.96 8.99 0.41
N ALA A 67 -4.64 8.82 0.55
CA ALA A 67 -3.96 8.94 1.82
C ALA A 67 -4.10 10.36 2.42
N LYS A 68 -4.05 11.40 1.59
CA LYS A 68 -4.30 12.80 2.01
C LYS A 68 -5.74 13.00 2.47
N GLN A 69 -6.72 12.49 1.73
CA GLN A 69 -8.14 12.63 2.05
C GLN A 69 -8.51 11.92 3.37
N VAL A 70 -7.94 10.74 3.62
CA VAL A 70 -8.23 9.94 4.82
C VAL A 70 -7.38 10.38 6.03
N ALA A 71 -6.39 11.27 5.83
CA ALA A 71 -5.48 11.73 6.87
C ALA A 71 -4.82 10.56 7.63
N LEU A 72 -4.19 9.65 6.88
CA LEU A 72 -3.59 8.43 7.43
C LEU A 72 -2.59 8.74 8.55
N LYS A 73 -2.76 8.05 9.69
CA LYS A 73 -1.90 8.16 10.88
C LYS A 73 -0.91 7.01 11.01
N VAL A 74 -1.10 5.96 10.24
CA VAL A 74 -0.24 4.76 10.23
C VAL A 74 0.69 4.77 9.02
N PRO A 75 1.89 4.21 9.13
CA PRO A 75 2.80 4.08 8.00
C PRO A 75 2.18 3.22 6.90
N VAL A 76 2.42 3.62 5.64
CA VAL A 76 2.00 2.86 4.47
C VAL A 76 3.22 2.39 3.71
N VAL A 77 3.36 1.08 3.56
CA VAL A 77 4.34 0.45 2.68
C VAL A 77 3.68 0.21 1.33
N VAL A 78 4.31 0.67 0.25
CA VAL A 78 3.77 0.56 -1.11
C VAL A 78 4.77 -0.18 -1.99
N ARG A 79 4.31 -1.24 -2.63
CA ARG A 79 5.05 -1.98 -3.65
C ARG A 79 4.29 -1.89 -4.97
N LEU A 80 4.97 -1.36 -5.99
CA LEU A 80 4.43 -1.17 -7.33
C LEU A 80 5.25 -1.99 -8.32
N GLU A 81 4.55 -2.67 -9.22
CA GLU A 81 5.14 -3.39 -10.35
C GLU A 81 4.39 -3.07 -11.64
N GLY A 82 5.07 -3.12 -12.78
CA GLY A 82 4.46 -2.95 -14.09
C GLY A 82 4.94 -1.72 -14.85
N THR A 83 4.05 -1.09 -15.60
CA THR A 83 4.40 0.07 -16.43
C THR A 83 4.58 1.32 -15.58
N ASN A 84 5.59 2.15 -15.86
CA ASN A 84 5.89 3.42 -15.17
C ASN A 84 6.19 3.29 -13.67
N VAL A 85 6.78 2.18 -13.22
CA VAL A 85 7.12 1.97 -11.80
C VAL A 85 8.01 3.08 -11.24
N ASP A 86 9.06 3.48 -11.97
CA ASP A 86 9.97 4.54 -11.51
C ASP A 86 9.26 5.87 -11.28
N GLN A 87 8.33 6.22 -12.19
CA GLN A 87 7.51 7.42 -12.05
C GLN A 87 6.54 7.29 -10.86
N GLY A 88 5.92 6.13 -10.67
CA GLY A 88 5.08 5.85 -9.50
C GLY A 88 5.85 5.98 -8.18
N LYS A 89 7.04 5.37 -8.07
CA LYS A 89 7.92 5.50 -6.91
C LYS A 89 8.31 6.96 -6.64
N ARG A 90 8.60 7.73 -7.70
CA ARG A 90 8.89 9.17 -7.58
C ARG A 90 7.71 9.95 -7.01
N ILE A 91 6.49 9.71 -7.51
CA ILE A 91 5.26 10.34 -7.02
C ILE A 91 5.05 10.05 -5.52
N LEU A 92 5.25 8.79 -5.11
CA LEU A 92 5.13 8.42 -3.69
C LEU A 92 6.16 9.16 -2.82
N LYS A 93 7.41 9.24 -3.26
CA LYS A 93 8.50 9.90 -2.53
C LYS A 93 8.33 11.41 -2.43
N GLU A 94 7.83 12.06 -3.47
CA GLU A 94 7.61 13.50 -3.53
C GLU A 94 6.29 13.94 -2.86
N SER A 95 5.47 13.00 -2.40
CA SER A 95 4.14 13.26 -1.83
C SER A 95 4.13 14.06 -0.52
N GLY A 96 5.26 14.11 0.18
CA GLY A 96 5.38 14.68 1.53
C GLY A 96 4.73 13.83 2.64
N MET A 97 4.29 12.61 2.31
CA MET A 97 3.66 11.67 3.24
C MET A 97 4.64 10.59 3.70
N THR A 98 4.35 9.94 4.83
CA THR A 98 5.11 8.78 5.35
C THR A 98 4.78 7.51 4.54
N LEU A 99 5.14 7.52 3.25
CA LEU A 99 5.01 6.41 2.33
C LEU A 99 6.38 5.73 2.16
N ILE A 100 6.43 4.44 2.46
CA ILE A 100 7.65 3.63 2.37
C ILE A 100 7.56 2.83 1.08
N THR A 101 8.48 3.05 0.14
CA THR A 101 8.53 2.25 -1.09
C THR A 101 9.25 0.93 -0.86
N ALA A 102 8.72 -0.15 -1.43
CA ALA A 102 9.35 -1.47 -1.44
C ALA A 102 9.69 -1.91 -2.87
N GLU A 103 10.75 -2.70 -2.99
CA GLU A 103 11.30 -3.18 -4.26
C GLU A 103 10.60 -4.45 -4.74
N ASP A 104 10.37 -5.40 -3.83
CA ASP A 104 9.65 -6.64 -4.12
C ASP A 104 8.70 -7.01 -2.98
N LEU A 105 8.03 -8.15 -3.10
CA LEU A 105 7.04 -8.59 -2.12
C LEU A 105 7.68 -8.98 -0.77
N ASP A 106 8.91 -9.49 -0.77
CA ASP A 106 9.63 -9.89 0.44
C ASP A 106 10.07 -8.66 1.24
N ASP A 107 10.70 -7.70 0.55
CA ASP A 107 11.06 -6.38 1.10
C ASP A 107 9.82 -5.61 1.61
N ALA A 108 8.71 -5.68 0.86
CA ALA A 108 7.45 -5.06 1.30
C ALA A 108 6.94 -5.64 2.61
N ALA A 109 6.95 -6.97 2.73
CA ALA A 109 6.48 -7.67 3.93
C ALA A 109 7.38 -7.35 5.13
N GLU A 110 8.71 -7.44 4.97
CA GLU A 110 9.67 -7.12 6.02
C GLU A 110 9.51 -5.66 6.51
N LYS A 111 9.41 -4.70 5.58
CA LYS A 111 9.18 -3.28 5.90
C LYS A 111 7.86 -3.07 6.62
N ALA A 112 6.78 -3.75 6.23
CA ALA A 112 5.48 -3.60 6.87
C ALA A 112 5.47 -4.11 8.31
N VAL A 113 6.11 -5.26 8.57
CA VAL A 113 6.26 -5.81 9.93
C VAL A 113 7.09 -4.87 10.81
N LYS A 114 8.21 -4.36 10.29
CA LYS A 114 9.04 -3.37 11.00
C LYS A 114 8.27 -2.08 11.27
N ALA A 115 7.49 -1.60 10.31
CA ALA A 115 6.71 -0.36 10.44
C ALA A 115 5.58 -0.49 11.47
N ALA A 116 4.97 -1.68 11.60
CA ALA A 116 3.91 -1.94 12.58
C ALA A 116 4.42 -2.05 14.04
N SER A 117 5.73 -2.20 14.23
CA SER A 117 6.37 -2.37 15.55
C SER A 117 6.89 -1.05 16.16
N LYS A 118 6.69 0.07 15.48
CA LYS A 118 7.00 1.43 15.97
C LYS A 118 5.79 2.05 16.64
#